data_AF-A0A527WAF3-F1
#
_entry.id   AF-A0A527WAF3-F1
#
_cell.length_a   1.000
_cell.length_b   1.000
_cell.length_c   1.000
_cell.angle_alpha   90.00
_cell.angle_beta   90.00
_cell.angle_gamma   90.00
#
_symmetry.space_group_name_H-M   'P 1'
#
loop_
_entity.id
_entity.type
_entity.pdbx_description
1 polymer ?
#
loop_
_entity_poly.entity_id
_entity_poly.type
_entity_poly.pdbx_seq_one_letter_code
_entity_poly.pdbx_strand_id
1 'polypeptide(L)'
;MRLPWLGNSRGASRQPTSNEIYHTEITADVPVPERNETVRFFSRKVIRPGKLRHFVNRDLRESLLSCFYVGVAAVLPVSWWQPICGWVSGLRRKRHFRKEFDRYEVAVKAVLGDAVDTRKMFEAQLAAVHRRRLTLAAHLVAGWRWSPAIRLEGLEGLRQALRNGQGALIWCDQFTAQTIMGKRALHEAGVDAHQVSARYHGFSPSEFGLRVINPPLVKV
;
A
#
# COMPACT_ATOMS: atom_id res chain seq x y z
N MET A 1 -9.54 -5.70 -36.41
CA MET A 1 -9.71 -7.05 -35.84
C MET A 1 -9.72 -6.98 -34.32
N ARG A 2 -10.85 -7.29 -33.67
CA ARG A 2 -10.94 -7.41 -32.19
C ARG A 2 -10.71 -8.88 -31.82
N LEU A 3 -9.69 -9.14 -31.01
CA LEU A 3 -9.38 -10.49 -30.51
C LEU A 3 -10.49 -10.96 -29.55
N PRO A 4 -11.17 -12.10 -29.80
CA PRO A 4 -12.37 -12.53 -29.06
C PRO A 4 -12.12 -12.94 -27.59
N TRP A 5 -10.86 -13.15 -27.19
CA TRP A 5 -10.49 -13.63 -25.85
C TRP A 5 -10.39 -12.53 -24.78
N LEU A 6 -10.65 -11.26 -25.14
CA LEU A 6 -10.59 -10.10 -24.24
C LEU A 6 -11.98 -9.54 -23.87
N GLY A 7 -13.05 -10.31 -24.06
CA GLY A 7 -14.38 -9.95 -23.59
C GLY A 7 -14.56 -10.31 -22.12
N ASN A 8 -14.96 -9.35 -21.28
CA ASN A 8 -15.56 -9.68 -19.98
C ASN A 8 -16.73 -10.63 -20.24
N SER A 9 -16.68 -11.85 -19.72
CA SER A 9 -17.75 -12.83 -19.91
C SER A 9 -19.06 -12.23 -19.38
N ARG A 10 -20.10 -12.27 -20.22
CA ARG A 10 -21.44 -11.72 -19.96
C ARG A 10 -22.24 -12.52 -18.91
N GLY A 11 -21.59 -13.23 -18.00
CA GLY A 11 -22.24 -14.17 -17.06
C GLY A 11 -21.89 -14.01 -15.57
N ALA A 12 -21.08 -13.03 -15.17
CA ALA A 12 -20.68 -12.86 -13.77
C ALA A 12 -21.59 -11.87 -13.00
N SER A 13 -22.89 -12.16 -12.89
CA SER A 13 -23.87 -11.28 -12.22
C SER A 13 -24.15 -11.62 -10.74
N ARG A 14 -23.37 -12.49 -10.10
CA ARG A 14 -23.36 -12.57 -8.63
C ARG A 14 -21.91 -12.54 -8.14
N GLN A 15 -21.50 -11.41 -7.55
CA GLN A 15 -20.33 -11.42 -6.69
C GLN A 15 -20.65 -12.36 -5.52
N PRO A 16 -19.86 -13.42 -5.29
CA PRO A 16 -20.10 -14.32 -4.18
C PRO A 16 -20.07 -13.54 -2.86
N THR A 17 -20.95 -13.89 -1.94
CA THR A 17 -21.04 -13.19 -0.65
C THR A 17 -19.78 -13.45 0.17
N SER A 18 -19.45 -12.56 1.12
CA SER A 18 -18.27 -12.74 1.98
C SER A 18 -18.24 -14.11 2.67
N ASN A 19 -19.40 -14.63 3.07
CA ASN A 19 -19.52 -15.92 3.75
C ASN A 19 -19.34 -17.13 2.80
N GLU A 20 -19.52 -16.95 1.50
CA GLU A 20 -19.24 -17.98 0.48
C GLU A 20 -17.74 -18.10 0.17
N ILE A 21 -16.96 -17.05 0.44
CA ILE A 21 -15.53 -16.98 0.17
C ILE A 21 -14.72 -17.24 1.44
N TYR A 22 -15.23 -16.83 2.61
CA TYR A 22 -14.52 -16.85 3.87
C TYR A 22 -15.33 -17.54 4.99
N HIS A 23 -14.67 -18.40 5.76
CA HIS A 23 -15.16 -18.96 7.01
C HIS A 23 -14.51 -18.24 8.18
N THR A 24 -15.29 -17.83 9.16
CA THR A 24 -14.74 -17.31 10.42
C THR A 24 -14.82 -18.41 11.47
N GLU A 25 -13.68 -18.80 12.02
CA GLU A 25 -13.58 -19.76 13.13
C GLU A 25 -13.05 -19.06 14.38
N ILE A 26 -13.44 -19.54 15.56
CA ILE A 26 -12.88 -19.09 16.83
C ILE A 26 -11.57 -19.86 17.04
N THR A 27 -10.47 -19.15 17.23
CA THR A 27 -9.15 -19.76 17.40
C THR A 27 -8.71 -19.86 18.85
N ALA A 28 -9.15 -18.93 19.69
CA ALA A 28 -8.84 -18.95 21.11
C ALA A 28 -9.85 -18.08 21.89
N ASP A 29 -10.12 -18.47 23.13
CA ASP A 29 -10.76 -17.64 24.13
C ASP A 29 -9.72 -17.43 25.24
N VAL A 30 -9.22 -16.20 25.40
CA VAL A 30 -8.19 -15.86 26.37
C VAL A 30 -8.83 -15.06 27.51
N PRO A 31 -8.80 -15.58 28.76
CA PRO A 31 -9.31 -14.82 29.90
C PRO A 31 -8.38 -13.63 30.18
N VAL A 32 -8.96 -12.47 30.46
CA VAL A 32 -8.26 -11.26 30.90
C VAL A 32 -8.72 -10.94 32.32
N PRO A 33 -8.05 -11.50 33.35
CA PRO A 33 -8.50 -11.44 34.73
C PRO A 33 -8.65 -10.00 35.25
N GLU A 34 -7.82 -9.07 34.80
CA GLU A 34 -7.83 -7.67 35.25
C GLU A 34 -9.11 -6.94 34.85
N ARG A 35 -9.83 -7.46 33.85
CA ARG A 35 -11.07 -6.86 33.31
C ARG A 35 -12.29 -7.75 33.50
N ASN A 36 -12.11 -8.92 34.13
CA ASN A 36 -13.16 -9.94 34.29
C ASN A 36 -13.87 -10.26 32.96
N GLU A 37 -13.11 -10.31 31.87
CA GLU A 37 -13.63 -10.54 30.52
C GLU A 37 -12.87 -11.66 29.80
N THR A 38 -13.52 -12.25 28.79
CA THR A 38 -12.90 -13.24 27.91
C THR A 38 -12.74 -12.62 26.52
N VAL A 39 -11.50 -12.50 26.07
CA VAL A 39 -11.19 -12.00 24.73
C VAL A 39 -11.20 -13.16 23.75
N ARG A 40 -12.11 -13.09 22.77
CA ARG A 40 -12.25 -14.09 21.72
C ARG A 40 -11.45 -13.71 20.48
N PHE A 41 -10.55 -14.60 20.08
CA PHE A 41 -9.79 -14.49 18.85
C PHE A 41 -10.48 -15.26 17.73
N PHE A 42 -10.57 -14.63 16.57
CA PHE A 42 -11.17 -15.22 15.37
C PHE A 42 -10.13 -15.30 14.26
N SER A 43 -10.20 -16.36 13.46
CA SER A 43 -9.47 -16.47 12.20
C SER A 43 -10.45 -16.52 11.05
N ARG A 44 -10.15 -15.77 9.98
CA ARG A 44 -10.93 -15.76 8.76
C ARG A 44 -10.19 -16.57 7.69
N LYS A 45 -10.62 -17.81 7.47
CA LYS A 45 -10.06 -18.74 6.47
C LYS A 45 -10.76 -18.57 5.12
N VAL A 46 -9.99 -18.60 4.03
CA VAL A 46 -10.55 -18.60 2.67
C VAL A 46 -10.97 -20.03 2.32
N ILE A 47 -12.26 -20.27 2.10
CA ILE A 47 -12.82 -21.61 1.79
C ILE A 47 -12.73 -21.89 0.29
N ARG A 48 -13.00 -20.87 -0.53
CA ARG A 48 -12.95 -20.96 -1.98
C ARG A 48 -11.99 -19.90 -2.52
N PRO A 49 -10.68 -20.20 -2.55
CA PRO A 49 -9.75 -19.31 -3.23
C PRO A 49 -10.11 -19.32 -4.70
N GLY A 50 -10.74 -18.25 -5.19
CA GLY A 50 -10.93 -18.07 -6.62
C GLY A 50 -9.58 -18.22 -7.33
N LYS A 51 -9.55 -18.91 -8.49
CA LYS A 51 -8.30 -19.08 -9.24
C LYS A 51 -7.72 -17.70 -9.55
N LEU A 52 -6.50 -17.45 -9.06
CA LEU A 52 -5.77 -16.25 -9.43
C LEU A 52 -5.47 -16.33 -10.93
N ARG A 53 -5.62 -15.20 -11.61
CA ARG A 53 -5.16 -15.11 -13.00
C ARG A 53 -3.63 -15.15 -12.99
N HIS A 54 -3.03 -15.94 -13.87
CA HIS A 54 -1.57 -15.98 -14.01
C HIS A 54 -1.02 -14.61 -14.42
N PHE A 55 -1.67 -13.95 -15.38
CA PHE A 55 -1.29 -12.65 -15.91
C PHE A 55 -2.53 -11.80 -16.23
N VAL A 56 -2.42 -10.49 -16.07
CA VAL A 56 -3.45 -9.49 -16.43
C VAL A 56 -2.83 -8.30 -17.15
N ASN A 57 -3.59 -7.57 -17.96
CA ASN A 57 -3.08 -6.36 -18.65
C ASN A 57 -2.48 -5.30 -17.71
N ARG A 58 -2.89 -5.34 -16.42
CA ARG A 58 -2.28 -4.52 -15.38
C ARG A 58 -0.81 -4.88 -15.17
N ASP A 59 -0.42 -6.15 -15.24
CA ASP A 59 0.94 -6.62 -15.02
C ASP A 59 1.93 -6.00 -15.97
N LEU A 60 1.66 -6.03 -17.28
CA LEU A 60 2.52 -5.39 -18.27
C LEU A 60 2.75 -3.91 -17.95
N ARG A 61 1.66 -3.20 -17.61
CA ARG A 61 1.74 -1.78 -17.24
C ARG A 61 2.56 -1.58 -15.97
N GLU A 62 2.30 -2.36 -14.93
CA GLU A 62 3.01 -2.24 -13.65
C GLU A 62 4.50 -2.58 -13.82
N SER A 63 4.85 -3.59 -14.63
CA SER A 63 6.23 -3.92 -14.96
C SER A 63 6.93 -2.79 -15.70
N LEU A 64 6.33 -2.25 -16.77
CA LEU A 64 6.90 -1.12 -17.52
C LEU A 64 7.10 0.10 -16.62
N LEU A 65 6.13 0.39 -15.76
CA LEU A 65 6.20 1.51 -14.83
C LEU A 65 7.29 1.30 -13.77
N SER A 66 7.45 0.08 -13.26
CA SER A 66 8.53 -0.27 -12.32
C SER A 66 9.90 -0.14 -12.99
N CYS A 67 10.10 -0.69 -14.19
CA CYS A 67 11.34 -0.55 -14.95
C CYS A 67 11.67 0.92 -15.23
N PHE A 68 10.67 1.72 -15.59
CA PHE A 68 10.83 3.17 -15.79
C PHE A 68 11.35 3.84 -14.51
N TYR A 69 10.73 3.60 -13.36
CA TYR A 69 11.16 4.24 -12.11
C TYR A 69 12.51 3.74 -11.60
N VAL A 70 12.84 2.48 -11.84
CA VAL A 70 14.18 1.90 -11.60
C VAL A 70 15.22 2.65 -12.43
N GLY A 71 14.96 2.85 -13.73
CA GLY A 71 15.85 3.63 -14.60
C GLY A 71 15.99 5.09 -14.17
N VAL A 72 14.88 5.75 -13.83
CA VAL A 72 14.89 7.13 -13.32
C VAL A 72 15.70 7.25 -12.04
N ALA A 73 15.49 6.35 -11.07
CA ALA A 73 16.21 6.37 -9.80
C ALA A 73 17.71 6.07 -9.97
N ALA A 74 18.09 5.26 -10.96
CA ALA A 74 19.49 4.90 -11.21
C ALA A 74 20.28 6.01 -11.93
N VAL A 75 19.62 6.80 -12.78
CA VAL A 75 20.29 7.74 -13.69
C VAL A 75 20.11 9.20 -13.30
N LEU A 76 18.92 9.59 -12.81
CA LEU A 76 18.57 11.00 -12.64
C LEU A 76 18.73 11.46 -11.18
N PRO A 77 19.21 12.71 -10.95
CA PRO A 77 19.33 13.23 -9.60
C PRO A 77 17.96 13.44 -8.95
N VAL A 78 17.95 13.44 -7.61
CA VAL A 78 16.73 13.53 -6.79
C VAL A 78 15.88 14.75 -7.13
N SER A 79 16.48 15.86 -7.57
CA SER A 79 15.78 17.07 -7.99
C SER A 79 14.80 16.85 -9.15
N TRP A 80 15.03 15.84 -10.01
CA TRP A 80 14.16 15.52 -11.14
C TRP A 80 12.97 14.62 -10.78
N TRP A 81 13.00 14.01 -9.60
CA TRP A 81 12.03 12.99 -9.23
C TRP A 81 10.61 13.56 -9.10
N GLN A 82 10.46 14.71 -8.43
CA GLN A 82 9.17 15.37 -8.28
C GLN A 82 8.57 15.81 -9.63
N PRO A 83 9.30 16.52 -10.51
CA PRO A 83 8.82 16.85 -11.86
C PRO A 83 8.36 15.61 -12.65
N ILE A 84 9.14 14.53 -12.63
CA ILE A 84 8.81 13.28 -13.35
C ILE A 84 7.53 12.66 -12.78
N CYS A 85 7.40 12.54 -11.46
CA CYS A 85 6.18 12.00 -10.86
C CYS A 85 4.96 12.87 -11.18
N GLY A 86 5.12 14.20 -11.20
CA GLY A 86 4.08 15.13 -11.63
C GLY A 86 3.63 14.87 -13.07
N TRP A 87 4.59 14.82 -13.99
CA TRP A 87 4.33 14.55 -15.42
C TRP A 87 3.67 13.19 -15.65
N VAL A 88 4.21 12.11 -15.06
CA VAL A 88 3.63 10.76 -15.22
C VAL A 88 2.21 10.68 -14.66
N SER A 89 1.93 11.37 -13.55
CA SER A 89 0.58 11.44 -12.98
C SER A 89 -0.44 12.10 -13.93
N GLY A 90 0.02 13.02 -14.77
CA GLY A 90 -0.78 13.69 -15.80
C GLY A 90 -1.30 12.77 -16.90
N LEU A 91 -0.55 11.71 -17.27
CA LEU A 91 -0.85 10.85 -18.42
C LEU A 91 -2.24 10.19 -18.35
N ARG A 92 -2.74 9.94 -17.14
CA ARG A 92 -4.05 9.31 -16.91
C ARG A 92 -5.00 10.15 -16.08
N ARG A 93 -4.68 11.43 -15.90
CA ARG A 93 -5.44 12.37 -15.07
C ARG A 93 -6.93 12.35 -15.39
N LYS A 94 -7.32 12.51 -16.67
CA LYS A 94 -8.74 12.47 -17.10
C LYS A 94 -9.47 11.21 -16.63
N ARG A 95 -8.81 10.05 -16.68
CA ARG A 95 -9.39 8.78 -16.25
C ARG A 95 -9.52 8.69 -14.73
N HIS A 96 -8.53 9.17 -13.98
CA HIS A 96 -8.58 9.19 -12.52
C HIS A 96 -9.68 10.12 -12.03
N PHE A 97 -9.76 11.34 -12.58
CA PHE A 97 -10.82 12.29 -12.25
C PHE A 97 -12.22 11.68 -12.47
N ARG A 98 -12.46 11.11 -13.66
CA ARG A 98 -13.76 10.49 -13.96
C ARG A 98 -14.14 9.30 -13.07
N LYS A 99 -13.16 8.58 -12.50
CA LYS A 99 -13.44 7.31 -11.80
C LYS A 99 -13.33 7.39 -10.28
N GLU A 100 -12.53 8.30 -9.78
CA GLU A 100 -12.04 8.27 -8.39
C GLU A 100 -12.28 9.62 -7.67
N PHE A 101 -12.44 10.73 -8.41
CA PHE A 101 -12.50 12.06 -7.80
C PHE A 101 -13.73 12.28 -6.93
N ASP A 102 -14.93 11.93 -7.39
CA ASP A 102 -16.16 12.20 -6.63
C ASP A 102 -16.13 11.53 -5.25
N ARG A 103 -15.66 10.27 -5.19
CA ARG A 103 -15.49 9.55 -3.92
C ARG A 103 -14.41 10.20 -3.06
N TYR A 104 -13.31 10.63 -3.67
CA TYR A 104 -12.22 11.30 -2.97
C TYR A 104 -12.67 12.63 -2.37
N GLU A 105 -13.38 13.44 -3.15
CA GLU A 105 -13.89 14.75 -2.74
C GLU A 105 -14.80 14.63 -1.51
N VAL A 106 -15.77 13.72 -1.53
CA VAL A 106 -16.65 13.48 -0.38
C VAL A 106 -15.84 13.08 0.86
N ALA A 107 -14.88 12.16 0.71
CA ALA A 107 -14.08 11.70 1.84
C ALA A 107 -13.17 12.80 2.41
N VAL A 108 -12.59 13.65 1.56
CA VAL A 108 -11.73 14.75 2.02
C VAL A 108 -12.56 15.84 2.70
N LYS A 109 -13.69 16.23 2.12
CA LYS A 109 -14.59 17.23 2.72
C LYS A 109 -15.16 16.77 4.05
N ALA A 110 -15.42 15.48 4.22
CA ALA A 110 -15.86 14.92 5.49
C ALA A 110 -14.83 15.08 6.63
N VAL A 111 -13.54 15.18 6.31
CA VAL A 111 -12.46 15.30 7.32
C VAL A 111 -11.95 16.73 7.45
N LEU A 112 -11.78 17.44 6.34
CA LEU A 112 -11.14 18.77 6.29
C LEU A 112 -12.13 19.92 6.06
N GLY A 113 -13.42 19.62 5.86
CA GLY A 113 -14.45 20.61 5.56
C GLY A 113 -14.48 21.07 4.10
N ASP A 114 -15.44 21.93 3.78
CA ASP A 114 -15.73 22.34 2.39
C ASP A 114 -14.80 23.41 1.81
N ALA A 115 -14.01 24.09 2.67
CA ALA A 115 -13.14 25.18 2.25
C ALA A 115 -11.87 24.74 1.50
N VAL A 116 -11.59 23.43 1.43
CA VAL A 116 -10.36 22.89 0.84
C VAL A 116 -10.46 22.72 -0.68
N ASP A 117 -9.36 22.98 -1.38
CA ASP A 117 -9.22 22.69 -2.81
C ASP A 117 -8.95 21.19 -3.03
N THR A 118 -10.04 20.40 -3.00
CA THR A 118 -10.00 18.95 -3.20
C THR A 118 -9.39 18.56 -4.55
N ARG A 119 -9.54 19.40 -5.58
CA ARG A 119 -9.00 19.15 -6.91
C ARG A 119 -7.48 19.18 -6.91
N LYS A 120 -6.88 20.24 -6.37
CA LYS A 120 -5.42 20.35 -6.24
C LYS A 120 -4.85 19.28 -5.33
N MET A 121 -5.54 18.95 -4.23
CA MET A 121 -5.15 17.87 -3.34
C MET A 121 -5.17 16.50 -4.04
N PHE A 122 -6.18 16.24 -4.88
CA PHE A 122 -6.26 15.01 -5.67
C PHE A 122 -5.11 14.90 -6.68
N GLU A 123 -4.78 15.99 -7.39
CA GLU A 123 -3.62 16.01 -8.29
C GLU A 123 -2.31 15.74 -7.52
N ALA A 124 -2.15 16.36 -6.35
CA ALA A 124 -1.00 16.12 -5.48
C ALA A 124 -0.93 14.67 -4.98
N GLN A 125 -2.09 14.04 -4.69
CA GLN A 125 -2.19 12.64 -4.30
C GLN A 125 -1.77 11.71 -5.45
N LEU A 126 -2.23 11.95 -6.68
CA LEU A 126 -1.82 11.17 -7.84
C LEU A 126 -0.30 11.23 -8.04
N ALA A 127 0.30 12.43 -7.92
CA ALA A 127 1.74 12.59 -7.96
C ALA A 127 2.44 11.88 -6.78
N ALA A 128 1.85 11.90 -5.58
CA ALA A 128 2.39 11.21 -4.40
C ALA A 128 2.43 9.68 -4.60
N VAL A 129 1.42 9.09 -5.22
CA VAL A 129 1.39 7.65 -5.54
C VAL A 129 2.56 7.28 -6.46
N HIS A 130 2.92 8.16 -7.40
CA HIS A 130 4.10 7.98 -8.25
C HIS A 130 5.41 8.19 -7.47
N ARG A 131 5.47 9.18 -6.58
CA ARG A 131 6.63 9.39 -5.69
C ARG A 131 6.91 8.16 -4.83
N ARG A 132 5.89 7.53 -4.25
CA ARG A 132 6.04 6.27 -3.50
C ARG A 132 6.72 5.17 -4.33
N ARG A 133 6.35 5.03 -5.60
CA ARG A 133 6.96 4.03 -6.50
C ARG A 133 8.41 4.35 -6.80
N LEU A 134 8.71 5.63 -7.01
CA LEU A 134 10.08 6.07 -7.27
C LEU A 134 10.96 5.91 -6.02
N THR A 135 10.45 6.22 -4.83
CA THR A 135 11.09 5.91 -3.54
C THR A 135 11.40 4.42 -3.40
N LEU A 136 10.45 3.55 -3.74
CA LEU A 136 10.69 2.11 -3.75
C LEU A 136 11.77 1.71 -4.75
N ALA A 137 11.71 2.25 -5.96
CA ALA A 137 12.70 1.97 -6.99
C ALA A 137 14.10 2.44 -6.57
N ALA A 138 14.21 3.59 -5.93
CA ALA A 138 15.46 4.11 -5.38
C ALA A 138 16.08 3.16 -4.36
N HIS A 139 15.28 2.56 -3.48
CA HIS A 139 15.78 1.52 -2.58
C HIS A 139 16.31 0.27 -3.30
N LEU A 140 15.70 -0.11 -4.43
CA LEU A 140 16.15 -1.27 -5.21
C LEU A 140 17.44 -1.03 -5.97
N VAL A 141 17.65 0.18 -6.51
CA VAL A 141 18.80 0.47 -7.40
C VAL A 141 19.94 1.18 -6.70
N ALA A 142 19.62 2.06 -5.75
CA ALA A 142 20.62 2.98 -5.22
C ALA A 142 21.42 2.34 -4.10
N GLY A 143 20.92 1.30 -3.41
CA GLY A 143 21.57 0.77 -2.21
C GLY A 143 22.00 1.91 -1.28
N TRP A 144 23.32 2.07 -1.09
CA TRP A 144 23.95 3.06 -0.22
C TRP A 144 24.05 4.48 -0.83
N ARG A 145 23.81 4.66 -2.14
CA ARG A 145 23.92 5.96 -2.83
C ARG A 145 22.79 6.92 -2.52
N TRP A 146 21.63 6.40 -2.12
CA TRP A 146 20.49 7.21 -1.72
C TRP A 146 20.09 6.85 -0.28
N SER A 147 20.60 7.64 0.66
CA SER A 147 20.27 7.52 2.07
C SER A 147 19.72 8.85 2.58
N PRO A 148 18.40 9.11 2.43
CA PRO A 148 17.78 10.29 3.00
C PRO A 148 17.92 10.27 4.52
N ALA A 149 18.18 11.44 5.11
CA ALA A 149 18.07 11.62 6.55
C ALA A 149 16.58 11.53 6.94
N ILE A 150 16.23 10.58 7.80
CA ILE A 150 14.87 10.41 8.30
C ILE A 150 14.85 10.81 9.77
N ARG A 151 14.12 11.88 10.08
CA ARG A 151 13.89 12.29 11.47
C ARG A 151 12.66 11.56 12.00
N LEU A 152 12.84 10.83 13.09
CA LEU A 152 11.76 10.19 13.84
C LEU A 152 11.50 11.00 15.12
N GLU A 153 10.31 11.56 15.25
CA GLU A 153 9.90 12.34 16.43
C GLU A 153 9.02 11.48 17.35
N GLY A 154 9.16 11.66 18.67
CA GLY A 154 8.40 10.90 19.68
C GLY A 154 8.99 9.52 20.02
N LEU A 155 10.24 9.25 19.64
CA LEU A 155 10.93 7.99 19.90
C LEU A 155 11.18 7.75 21.39
N GLU A 156 11.28 8.81 22.17
CA GLU A 156 11.55 8.78 23.61
C GLU A 156 10.46 8.02 24.36
N GLY A 157 9.19 8.31 24.05
CA GLY A 157 8.04 7.65 24.66
C GLY A 157 7.95 6.18 24.30
N LEU A 158 8.22 5.84 23.03
CA LEU A 158 8.30 4.44 22.58
C LEU A 158 9.39 3.68 23.33
N ARG A 159 10.60 4.23 23.42
CA ARG A 159 11.72 3.61 24.14
C ARG A 159 11.43 3.45 25.62
N GLN A 160 10.74 4.41 26.23
CA GLN A 160 10.35 4.31 27.64
C GLN A 160 9.36 3.16 27.88
N ALA A 161 8.31 3.04 27.06
CA ALA A 161 7.36 1.93 27.16
C ALA A 161 8.04 0.56 27.01
N LEU A 162 8.96 0.44 26.04
CA LEU A 162 9.74 -0.79 25.84
C LEU A 162 10.66 -1.12 27.02
N ARG A 163 11.37 -0.13 27.57
CA ARG A 163 12.22 -0.34 28.77
C ARG A 163 11.41 -0.77 29.99
N ASN A 164 10.17 -0.31 30.10
CA ASN A 164 9.27 -0.69 31.19
C ASN A 164 8.63 -2.09 31.00
N GLY A 165 8.98 -2.81 29.92
CA GLY A 165 8.43 -4.15 29.64
C GLY A 165 6.97 -4.15 29.19
N GLN A 166 6.42 -3.00 28.80
CA GLN A 166 5.00 -2.86 28.46
C GLN A 166 4.68 -3.22 27.00
N GLY A 167 5.70 -3.35 26.15
CA GLY A 167 5.52 -3.39 24.71
C GLY A 167 4.97 -2.08 24.15
N ALA A 168 4.69 -2.03 22.85
CA ALA A 168 4.06 -0.88 22.22
C ALA A 168 3.28 -1.29 20.96
N LEU A 169 2.12 -0.66 20.76
CA LEU A 169 1.34 -0.77 19.52
C LEU A 169 1.47 0.53 18.74
N ILE A 170 2.03 0.47 17.54
CA ILE A 170 2.20 1.64 16.68
C ILE A 170 1.05 1.65 15.66
N TRP A 171 0.11 2.58 15.84
CA TRP A 171 -0.98 2.77 14.88
C TRP A 171 -0.48 3.58 13.68
N CYS A 172 -0.48 2.97 12.50
CA CYS A 172 -0.01 3.57 11.27
C CYS A 172 -1.16 3.89 10.32
N ASP A 173 -1.33 5.16 9.97
CA ASP A 173 -2.27 5.57 8.93
C ASP A 173 -1.71 5.26 7.52
N GLN A 174 -2.60 5.19 6.52
CA GLN A 174 -2.30 4.85 5.13
C GLN A 174 -1.73 6.03 4.34
N PHE A 175 -0.79 6.78 4.93
CA PHE A 175 -0.09 7.83 4.21
C PHE A 175 0.81 7.25 3.12
N THR A 176 0.91 7.97 2.00
CA THR A 176 1.54 7.45 0.78
C THR A 176 3.02 7.08 0.95
N ALA A 177 3.75 7.76 1.84
CA ALA A 177 5.15 7.45 2.14
C ALA A 177 5.34 6.50 3.34
N GLN A 178 4.30 6.28 4.16
CA GLN A 178 4.41 5.54 5.43
C GLN A 178 4.94 4.12 5.23
N THR A 179 4.51 3.44 4.16
CA THR A 179 4.84 2.02 3.96
C THR A 179 6.34 1.77 3.86
N ILE A 180 7.13 2.75 3.39
CA ILE A 180 8.57 2.62 3.18
C ILE A 180 9.31 3.46 4.22
N MET A 181 9.08 4.78 4.23
CA MET A 181 9.84 5.70 5.08
C MET A 181 9.52 5.52 6.57
N GLY A 182 8.26 5.26 6.92
CA GLY A 182 7.88 5.05 8.32
C GLY A 182 8.53 3.80 8.91
N LYS A 183 8.55 2.69 8.15
CA LYS A 183 9.21 1.45 8.57
C LYS A 183 10.72 1.60 8.67
N ARG A 184 11.32 2.26 7.67
CA ARG A 184 12.74 2.54 7.65
C ARG A 184 13.14 3.40 8.86
N ALA A 185 12.38 4.43 9.20
CA ALA A 185 12.62 5.27 10.37
C ALA A 185 12.67 4.45 11.67
N LEU A 186 11.72 3.52 11.85
CA LEU A 186 11.68 2.63 13.01
C LEU A 186 12.88 1.67 13.05
N HIS A 187 13.20 1.06 11.91
CA HIS A 187 14.35 0.16 11.78
C HIS A 187 15.68 0.88 12.05
N GLU A 188 15.91 2.05 11.45
CA GLU A 188 17.11 2.87 11.67
C GLU A 188 17.22 3.38 13.12
N ALA A 189 16.08 3.55 13.81
CA ALA A 189 16.04 3.88 15.23
C ALA A 189 16.31 2.69 16.17
N GLY A 190 16.49 1.48 15.64
CA GLY A 190 16.73 0.24 16.37
C GLY A 190 15.47 -0.39 16.97
N VAL A 191 14.29 -0.08 16.44
CA VAL A 191 13.02 -0.65 16.92
C VAL A 191 12.76 -1.97 16.19
N ASP A 192 12.71 -3.08 16.92
CA ASP A 192 12.26 -4.37 16.39
C ASP A 192 10.73 -4.39 16.29
N ALA A 193 10.22 -4.08 15.09
CA ALA A 193 8.80 -3.92 14.83
C ALA A 193 8.24 -5.10 14.02
N HIS A 194 7.15 -5.70 14.52
CA HIS A 194 6.39 -6.72 13.80
C HIS A 194 5.10 -6.13 13.23
N GLN A 195 4.83 -6.41 11.95
CA GLN A 195 3.61 -5.97 11.28
C GLN A 195 2.87 -7.15 10.65
N VAL A 196 1.55 -7.18 10.82
CA VAL A 196 0.66 -8.05 10.05
C VAL A 196 0.42 -7.44 8.66
N SER A 197 0.54 -8.27 7.61
CA SER A 197 0.28 -7.85 6.23
C SER A 197 -0.57 -8.90 5.50
N ALA A 198 -1.46 -8.46 4.61
CA ALA A 198 -2.20 -9.36 3.73
C ALA A 198 -1.35 -9.81 2.54
N ARG A 199 -1.42 -11.12 2.24
CA ARG A 199 -0.70 -11.76 1.12
C ARG A 199 -0.95 -11.11 -0.25
N TYR A 200 -2.11 -10.48 -0.44
CA TYR A 200 -2.53 -9.87 -1.71
C TYR A 200 -2.25 -8.37 -1.81
N HIS A 201 -1.48 -7.79 -0.88
CA HIS A 201 -1.06 -6.39 -1.02
C HIS A 201 -0.03 -6.21 -2.14
N GLY A 202 -0.20 -5.15 -2.90
CA GLY A 202 0.80 -4.68 -3.86
C GLY A 202 0.19 -4.07 -5.12
N PHE A 203 1.03 -3.98 -6.14
CA PHE A 203 0.68 -3.34 -7.40
C PHE A 203 -0.18 -4.22 -8.30
N SER A 204 -0.08 -5.54 -8.20
CA SER A 204 -0.93 -6.46 -8.95
C SER A 204 -1.34 -7.71 -8.16
N PRO A 205 -2.62 -8.14 -8.22
CA PRO A 205 -3.10 -9.33 -7.52
C PRO A 205 -2.93 -10.64 -8.32
N SER A 206 -2.33 -10.63 -9.51
CA SER A 206 -2.08 -11.85 -10.30
C SER A 206 -0.96 -12.70 -9.70
N GLU A 207 -0.83 -13.97 -10.12
CA GLU A 207 0.30 -14.79 -9.68
C GLU A 207 1.64 -14.21 -10.11
N PHE A 208 1.73 -13.69 -11.34
CA PHE A 208 2.92 -12.96 -11.80
C PHE A 208 3.19 -11.73 -10.93
N GLY A 209 2.15 -10.95 -10.64
CA GLY A 209 2.22 -9.78 -9.76
C GLY A 209 2.78 -10.11 -8.38
N LEU A 210 2.27 -11.18 -7.76
CA LEU A 210 2.69 -11.63 -6.44
C LEU A 210 4.15 -12.12 -6.42
N ARG A 211 4.61 -12.78 -7.50
CA ARG A 211 5.97 -13.33 -7.58
C ARG A 211 7.02 -12.34 -8.02
N VAL A 212 6.65 -11.36 -8.87
CA VAL A 212 7.63 -10.52 -9.58
C VAL A 212 7.48 -9.03 -9.23
N ILE A 213 6.25 -8.50 -9.19
CA ILE A 213 6.01 -7.05 -9.09
C ILE A 213 5.92 -6.58 -7.63
N ASN A 214 5.21 -7.33 -6.79
CA ASN A 214 4.91 -6.94 -5.41
C ASN A 214 6.03 -7.18 -4.38
N PRO A 215 6.94 -8.17 -4.50
CA PRO A 215 7.92 -8.47 -3.45
C PRO A 215 8.74 -7.28 -2.94
N PRO A 216 9.15 -6.31 -3.78
CA PRO A 216 9.83 -5.12 -3.30
C PRO A 216 9.08 -4.35 -2.20
N LEU A 217 7.75 -4.34 -2.18
CA LEU A 217 6.97 -3.63 -1.15
C LEU A 217 7.05 -4.27 0.25
N VAL A 218 7.55 -5.50 0.34
CA VAL A 218 7.63 -6.27 1.58
C VAL A 218 9.07 -6.49 2.02
N LYS A 219 9.99 -6.63 1.06
CA LYS A 219 11.40 -6.99 1.31
C LYS A 219 12.35 -5.80 1.46
N VAL A 220 11.87 -4.59 1.16
CA VAL A 220 12.63 -3.34 1.26
C VAL A 220 12.35 -2.66 2.59
#